data_AF-A0A6I1F9J2-F1
#
_entry.id   AF-A0A6I1F9J2-F1
#
_cell.length_a   1.000
_cell.length_b   1.000
_cell.length_c   1.000
_cell.angle_alpha   90.00
_cell.angle_beta   90.00
_cell.angle_gamma   90.00
#
_symmetry.space_group_name_H-M   'P 1'
#
loop_
_entity.id
_entity.type
_entity.pdbx_description
1 polymer ?
#
loop_
_entity_poly.entity_id
_entity_poly.type
_entity_poly.pdbx_seq_one_letter_code
_entity_poly.pdbx_strand_id
1 'polypeptide(L)'
;MKKKEVINQLENFLNEVNRRKEDQLLKKLYDKQILDELSSDVLYIKVILEGSSNNEILLSEMEELQIHFDHMKELVESDLFSPLYHLMIGLEFF
;
A
#
# COMPACT_ATOMS: atom_id res chain seq x y z
N MET A 1 4.90 8.53 -12.40
CA MET A 1 3.56 8.93 -11.91
C MET A 1 3.63 10.25 -11.13
N LYS A 2 2.58 11.08 -11.04
CA LYS A 2 2.62 12.29 -10.18
C LYS A 2 2.38 11.89 -8.71
N LYS A 3 3.08 12.51 -7.75
CA LYS A 3 2.90 12.26 -6.30
C LYS A 3 1.44 12.16 -5.83
N LYS A 4 0.59 13.08 -6.28
CA LYS A 4 -0.85 13.11 -5.96
C LYS A 4 -1.60 11.85 -6.45
N GLU A 5 -1.19 11.32 -7.60
CA GLU A 5 -1.78 10.11 -8.19
C GLU A 5 -1.40 8.87 -7.38
N VAL A 6 -0.14 8.77 -6.93
CA VAL A 6 0.29 7.73 -5.99
C VAL A 6 -0.53 7.79 -4.71
N ILE A 7 -0.68 8.97 -4.10
CA ILE A 7 -1.44 9.13 -2.85
C ILE A 7 -2.89 8.66 -3.02
N ASN A 8 -3.54 9.03 -4.13
CA ASN A 8 -4.90 8.57 -4.41
C ASN A 8 -4.98 7.03 -4.59
N GLN A 9 -3.97 6.41 -5.18
CA GLN A 9 -3.93 4.95 -5.31
C GLN A 9 -3.70 4.26 -3.95
N LEU A 10 -2.85 4.82 -3.10
CA LEU A 10 -2.66 4.35 -1.72
C LEU A 10 -3.96 4.47 -0.92
N GLU A 11 -4.75 5.53 -1.12
CA GLU A 11 -6.08 5.65 -0.52
C GLU A 11 -7.03 4.55 -1.00
N ASN A 12 -7.05 4.26 -2.30
CA ASN A 12 -7.85 3.16 -2.85
C ASN A 12 -7.42 1.80 -2.27
N PHE A 13 -6.12 1.57 -2.16
CA PHE A 13 -5.56 0.37 -1.55
C PHE A 13 -5.99 0.25 -0.08
N LEU A 14 -5.82 1.31 0.71
CA LEU A 14 -6.21 1.35 2.12
C LEU A 14 -7.71 1.11 2.31
N ASN A 15 -8.55 1.70 1.45
CA ASN A 15 -9.99 1.50 1.47
C ASN A 15 -10.36 0.03 1.21
N GLU A 16 -9.69 -0.64 0.27
CA GLU A 16 -9.90 -2.08 0.02
C GLU A 16 -9.43 -2.94 1.20
N VAL A 17 -8.29 -2.62 1.83
CA VAL A 17 -7.82 -3.28 3.05
C VAL A 17 -8.85 -3.14 4.18
N ASN A 18 -9.34 -1.93 4.43
CA ASN A 18 -10.33 -1.66 5.47
C ASN A 18 -11.66 -2.37 5.19
N ARG A 19 -12.13 -2.33 3.95
CA ARG A 19 -13.32 -3.07 3.52
C ARG A 19 -13.20 -4.56 3.83
N ARG A 20 -12.03 -5.16 3.62
CA ARG A 20 -11.76 -6.57 3.94
C ARG A 20 -11.69 -6.85 5.44
N LYS A 21 -11.22 -5.90 6.24
CA LYS A 21 -11.21 -6.03 7.71
C LYS A 21 -12.62 -6.00 8.30
N GLU A 22 -13.50 -5.20 7.70
CA GLU A 22 -14.87 -4.97 8.17
C GLU A 22 -15.86 -6.02 7.62
N ASP A 23 -15.68 -6.48 6.38
CA ASP A 23 -16.54 -7.47 5.75
C ASP A 23 -16.26 -8.90 6.25
N GLN A 24 -17.25 -9.53 6.86
CA GLN A 24 -17.11 -10.86 7.47
C GLN A 24 -16.82 -11.99 6.47
N LEU A 25 -17.22 -11.86 5.21
CA LEU A 25 -16.96 -12.84 4.17
C LEU A 25 -15.55 -12.66 3.60
N LEU A 26 -15.16 -11.40 3.36
CA LEU A 26 -13.86 -11.09 2.78
C LEU A 26 -12.71 -11.24 3.76
N LYS A 27 -12.94 -11.02 5.06
CA LYS A 27 -11.95 -11.24 6.11
C LYS A 27 -11.44 -12.67 6.17
N LYS A 28 -12.17 -13.65 5.62
CA LYS A 28 -11.72 -15.05 5.55
C LYS A 28 -10.72 -15.30 4.41
N LEU A 29 -10.62 -14.39 3.45
CA LEU A 29 -9.74 -14.52 2.28
C LEU A 29 -8.30 -14.08 2.56
N TYR A 30 -8.09 -13.31 3.62
CA TYR A 30 -6.77 -12.85 4.03
C TYR A 30 -6.59 -13.06 5.53
N ASP A 31 -5.39 -13.45 5.94
CA ASP A 31 -5.03 -13.45 7.35
C ASP A 31 -5.19 -12.02 7.91
N LYS A 32 -5.77 -11.92 9.10
CA LYS A 32 -5.92 -10.63 9.78
C LYS A 32 -4.57 -9.93 9.95
N GLN A 33 -3.52 -10.69 10.26
CA GLN A 33 -2.18 -10.15 10.42
C GLN A 33 -1.67 -9.52 9.11
N ILE A 34 -1.89 -10.19 7.96
CA ILE A 34 -1.53 -9.64 6.64
C ILE A 34 -2.28 -8.33 6.37
N LEU A 35 -3.58 -8.26 6.67
CA LEU A 35 -4.35 -7.02 6.50
C LEU A 35 -3.87 -5.90 7.43
N ASP A 36 -3.42 -6.23 8.64
CA ASP A 36 -2.86 -5.27 9.59
C ASP A 36 -1.50 -4.75 9.10
N GLU A 37 -0.63 -5.63 8.58
CA GLU A 37 0.67 -5.27 7.99
C GLU A 37 0.50 -4.40 6.74
N LEU A 38 -0.34 -4.81 5.79
CA LEU A 38 -0.67 -4.01 4.59
C LEU A 38 -1.20 -2.61 4.95
N SER A 39 -2.06 -2.52 5.96
CA SER A 39 -2.58 -1.23 6.42
C SER A 39 -1.47 -0.35 7.01
N SER A 40 -0.52 -0.95 7.74
CA SER A 40 0.61 -0.24 8.34
C SER A 40 1.53 0.32 7.27
N ASP A 41 1.92 -0.49 6.29
CA ASP A 41 2.81 -0.08 5.20
C ASP A 41 2.20 1.05 4.36
N VAL A 42 0.92 0.92 3.98
CA VAL A 42 0.22 1.94 3.19
C VAL A 42 0.12 3.27 3.95
N LEU A 43 -0.17 3.21 5.24
CA LEU A 43 -0.24 4.42 6.07
C LEU A 43 1.14 5.08 6.21
N TYR A 44 2.19 4.29 6.42
CA TYR A 44 3.55 4.79 6.51
C TYR A 44 3.96 5.50 5.22
N ILE A 45 3.81 4.82 4.07
CA ILE A 45 4.12 5.38 2.75
C ILE A 45 3.33 6.68 2.53
N LYS A 46 2.02 6.66 2.81
CA LYS A 46 1.16 7.84 2.64
C LYS A 46 1.62 9.02 3.49
N VAL A 47 2.01 8.80 4.75
CA VAL A 47 2.52 9.86 5.64
C VAL A 47 3.82 10.48 5.13
N ILE A 48 4.78 9.65 4.69
CA ILE A 48 6.04 10.14 4.13
C ILE A 48 5.79 10.96 2.85
N LEU A 49 4.91 10.47 1.97
CA LEU A 49 4.54 11.22 0.77
C LEU A 49 3.81 12.51 1.14
N GLU A 50 2.83 12.51 2.04
CA GLU A 50 2.14 13.75 2.41
C GLU A 50 3.04 14.76 3.13
N GLY A 51 4.02 14.29 3.90
CA GLY A 51 4.97 15.11 4.65
C GLY A 51 6.14 15.69 3.82
N SER A 52 6.54 15.02 2.74
CA SER A 52 7.62 15.51 1.86
C SER A 52 7.17 16.73 1.05
N SER A 53 8.13 17.61 0.71
CA SER A 53 7.85 18.69 -0.25
C SER A 53 7.63 18.11 -1.66
N ASN A 54 7.12 18.88 -2.61
CA ASN A 54 6.87 18.37 -3.97
C ASN A 54 8.14 17.93 -4.72
N ASN A 55 9.34 18.32 -4.25
CA ASN A 55 10.61 18.10 -4.94
C ASN A 55 11.71 17.44 -4.09
N GLU A 56 11.48 17.18 -2.80
CA GLU A 56 12.47 16.58 -1.91
C GLU A 56 11.84 15.44 -1.12
N ILE A 57 12.00 14.23 -1.64
CA ILE A 57 12.04 13.01 -0.84
C ILE A 57 13.53 12.78 -0.59
N LEU A 58 13.95 12.71 0.67
CA LEU A 58 15.34 12.43 1.03
C LEU A 58 15.70 11.01 0.55
N LEU A 59 16.97 10.79 0.20
CA LEU A 59 17.44 9.46 -0.22
C LEU A 59 17.11 8.37 0.82
N SER A 60 17.23 8.68 2.11
CA SER A 60 16.85 7.75 3.19
C SER A 60 15.35 7.43 3.20
N GLU A 61 14.49 8.40 2.90
CA GLU A 61 13.05 8.18 2.79
C GLU A 61 12.73 7.34 1.54
N MET A 62 13.48 7.49 0.45
CA MET A 62 13.30 6.64 -0.74
C MET A 62 13.63 5.17 -0.46
N GLU A 63 14.70 4.91 0.29
CA GLU A 63 15.07 3.56 0.71
C GLU A 63 14.01 2.95 1.63
N GLU A 64 13.52 3.70 2.61
CA GLU A 64 12.45 3.25 3.51
C GLU A 64 11.15 3.00 2.74
N LEU A 65 10.74 3.91 1.85
CA LEU A 65 9.57 3.72 0.99
C LEU A 65 9.69 2.43 0.15
N GLN A 66 10.86 2.18 -0.43
CA GLN A 66 11.09 0.98 -1.24
C GLN A 66 10.91 -0.30 -0.41
N ILE A 67 11.45 -0.34 0.82
CA ILE A 67 11.28 -1.49 1.73
C ILE A 67 9.80 -1.78 1.98
N HIS A 68 8.99 -0.75 2.25
CA HIS A 68 7.55 -0.93 2.49
C HIS A 68 6.79 -1.37 1.23
N PHE A 69 7.16 -0.86 0.04
CA PHE A 69 6.56 -1.33 -1.21
C PHE A 69 6.89 -2.79 -1.53
N ASP A 70 8.14 -3.19 -1.33
CA ASP A 70 8.58 -4.58 -1.54
C ASP A 70 7.87 -5.52 -0.56
N HIS A 71 7.76 -5.13 0.70
CA HIS A 71 7.02 -5.90 1.70
C HIS A 71 5.53 -6.03 1.34
N MET A 72 4.86 -4.94 0.95
CA MET A 72 3.47 -4.99 0.46
C MET A 72 3.32 -5.95 -0.71
N LYS A 73 4.27 -5.92 -1.65
CA LYS A 73 4.28 -6.79 -2.83
C LYS A 73 4.40 -8.26 -2.43
N GLU A 74 5.32 -8.61 -1.53
CA GLU A 74 5.49 -9.97 -1.01
C GLU A 74 4.20 -10.49 -0.34
N LEU A 75 3.50 -9.62 0.39
CA LEU A 75 2.24 -9.99 1.06
C LEU A 75 1.08 -10.26 0.10
N VAL A 76 1.05 -9.61 -1.08
CA VAL A 76 -0.05 -9.76 -2.05
C VAL A 76 0.27 -10.65 -3.24
N GLU A 77 1.55 -10.96 -3.52
CA GLU A 77 1.94 -11.75 -4.69
C GLU A 77 1.42 -13.20 -4.65
N SER A 78 1.11 -13.70 -3.45
CA SER A 78 0.51 -15.03 -3.27
C SER A 78 -0.93 -15.13 -3.76
N ASP A 79 -1.62 -14.00 -3.95
CA ASP A 79 -3.01 -13.93 -4.44
C ASP A 79 -3.13 -12.96 -5.63
N LEU A 80 -2.66 -13.44 -6.79
CA LEU A 80 -2.63 -12.71 -8.07
C LEU A 80 -4.01 -12.29 -8.61
N PHE A 81 -5.10 -12.86 -8.07
CA PHE A 81 -6.47 -12.53 -8.47
C PHE A 81 -7.16 -11.60 -7.48
N SER A 82 -6.50 -11.23 -6.37
CA SER A 82 -7.07 -10.31 -5.41
C SER A 82 -7.15 -8.88 -5.97
N PRO A 83 -8.22 -8.14 -5.63
CA PRO A 83 -8.24 -6.68 -5.73
C PRO A 83 -6.98 -6.00 -5.17
N LEU A 84 -6.40 -6.52 -4.10
CA LEU A 84 -5.19 -5.97 -3.48
C LEU A 84 -3.97 -6.10 -4.42
N TYR A 85 -3.77 -7.25 -5.06
CA TYR A 85 -2.71 -7.42 -6.05
C TYR A 85 -2.85 -6.47 -7.24
N HIS A 86 -4.07 -6.30 -7.77
CA HIS A 86 -4.32 -5.37 -8.87
C HIS A 86 -4.09 -3.90 -8.47
N LEU A 87 -4.47 -3.53 -7.25
CA LEU A 87 -4.20 -2.20 -6.71
C LEU A 87 -2.69 -2.00 -6.45
N MET A 88 -1.97 -3.05 -6.02
CA MET A 88 -0.53 -3.00 -5.84
C MET A 88 0.21 -2.81 -7.16
N ILE A 89 -0.13 -3.54 -8.23
CA ILE A 89 0.48 -3.30 -9.55
C ILE A 89 0.25 -1.86 -10.02
N GLY A 90 -0.90 -1.28 -9.70
CA GLY A 90 -1.19 0.11 -10.04
C GLY A 90 -0.27 1.12 -9.37
N LEU A 91 0.33 0.77 -8.23
CA LEU A 91 1.33 1.57 -7.51
C LEU A 91 2.68 1.45 -8.21
N GLU A 92 2.83 2.07 -9.38
CA GLU A 92 4.14 2.22 -10.03
C GLU A 92 4.97 3.24 -9.24
N PHE A 93 5.99 2.75 -8.53
CA PHE A 93 7.01 3.59 -7.91
C PHE A 93 8.32 3.48 -8.71
N PHE A 94 8.76 4.65 -9.21
CA PHE A 94 9.89 4.90 -10.13
C PHE A 94 9.67 4.55 -11.61
#